data_AF-A0A7C7E059-F1
#
_entry.id   AF-A0A7C7E059-F1
#
_cell.length_a   1.000
_cell.length_b   1.000
_cell.length_c   1.000
_cell.angle_alpha   90.00
_cell.angle_beta   90.00
_cell.angle_gamma   90.00
#
_symmetry.space_group_name_H-M   'P 1'
#
loop_
_entity.id
_entity.type
_entity.pdbx_description
1 polymer ?
#
loop_
_entity_poly.entity_id
_entity_poly.type
_entity_poly.pdbx_seq_one_letter_code
_entity_poly.pdbx_strand_id
1 'polypeptide(L)' 'FIKAMWCGDTECEKAVKERMAATARCIPFEQEKISDKCVCCGKEAKHMVYWGRAY' A
#
# COMPACT_ATOMS: atom_id res chain seq x y z
N PHE A 1 -0.13 11.50 -4.05
CA PHE A 1 0.30 10.34 -3.24
C PHE A 1 -0.79 10.03 -2.23
N ILE A 2 -1.11 8.76 -2.01
CA ILE A 2 -2.18 8.30 -1.11
C ILE A 2 -1.52 7.44 -0.02
N LYS A 3 -1.87 7.67 1.25
CA LYS A 3 -1.47 6.79 2.36
C LYS A 3 -2.42 5.60 2.38
N ALA A 4 -1.93 4.38 2.24
CA ALA A 4 -2.75 3.20 2.42
C ALA A 4 -1.97 2.08 3.12
N MET A 5 -2.72 1.28 3.85
CA MET A 5 -2.18 0.18 4.63
C MET A 5 -1.91 -1.03 3.72
N TRP A 6 -0.75 -1.66 3.92
CA TRP A 6 -0.23 -2.74 3.10
C TRP A 6 0.18 -3.94 3.96
N CYS A 7 -0.08 -5.14 3.43
CA CYS A 7 0.23 -6.40 4.13
C CYS A 7 1.70 -6.82 4.07
N GLY A 8 2.50 -6.23 3.16
CA GLY A 8 3.90 -6.63 2.95
C GLY A 8 4.11 -7.63 1.80
N ASP A 9 3.05 -8.04 1.11
CA ASP A 9 3.15 -8.98 -0.02
C ASP A 9 3.46 -8.27 -1.34
N THR A 10 4.50 -8.75 -2.02
CA THR A 10 4.87 -8.33 -3.38
C THR A 10 3.75 -8.58 -4.38
N GLU A 11 2.94 -9.63 -4.20
CA GLU A 11 1.76 -9.88 -5.05
C GLU A 11 0.73 -8.76 -4.97
N CYS A 12 0.52 -8.20 -3.77
CA CYS A 12 -0.37 -7.07 -3.60
C CYS A 12 0.17 -5.81 -4.29
N GLU A 13 1.49 -5.60 -4.29
CA GLU A 13 2.09 -4.47 -5.01
C GLU A 13 1.90 -4.60 -6.53
N LYS A 14 2.12 -5.80 -7.09
CA LYS A 14 1.86 -6.06 -8.52
C LYS A 14 0.40 -5.83 -8.87
N ALA A 15 -0.53 -6.38 -8.08
CA ALA A 15 -1.95 -6.21 -8.31
C ALA A 15 -2.39 -4.73 -8.25
N VAL A 16 -1.84 -3.93 -7.31
CA VAL A 16 -2.11 -2.49 -7.25
C VAL A 16 -1.52 -1.75 -8.46
N LYS A 17 -0.33 -2.15 -8.93
CA LYS A 17 0.25 -1.59 -10.15
C LYS A 17 -0.60 -1.90 -11.38
N GLU A 18 -1.09 -3.13 -11.53
CA GLU A 18 -1.91 -3.52 -12.68
C GLU A 18 -3.30 -2.89 -12.65
N ARG A 19 -3.96 -2.86 -11.49
CA ARG A 19 -5.35 -2.37 -11.36
C ARG A 19 -5.43 -0.85 -11.24
N MET A 20 -4.49 -0.25 -10.52
CA MET A 20 -4.55 1.18 -10.16
C MET A 20 -3.43 1.99 -10.82
N ALA A 21 -2.51 1.38 -11.57
CA ALA A 21 -1.30 2.03 -12.09
C ALA A 21 -0.53 2.81 -11.01
N ALA A 22 -0.60 2.33 -9.77
CA ALA A 22 0.05 2.93 -8.61
C ALA A 22 1.12 1.98 -8.06
N THR A 23 2.24 2.53 -7.62
CA THR A 23 3.32 1.77 -6.98
C THR A 23 3.59 2.30 -5.58
N ALA A 24 4.13 1.42 -4.73
CA ALA A 24 4.65 1.80 -3.42
C ALA A 24 5.87 2.70 -3.60
N ARG A 25 5.87 3.87 -2.96
CA ARG A 25 6.95 4.87 -3.06
C ARG A 25 7.83 4.89 -1.82
N CYS A 26 7.22 4.84 -0.64
CA CYS A 26 7.93 4.96 0.63
C CYS A 26 7.07 4.42 1.79
N ILE A 27 7.72 3.80 2.76
CA ILE A 27 7.15 3.48 4.07
C ILE A 27 7.61 4.58 5.04
N PRO A 28 6.72 5.43 5.57
CA PRO A 28 7.10 6.40 6.59
C PRO A 28 7.60 5.71 7.86
N PHE A 29 8.57 6.34 8.53
CA PHE A 29 9.05 5.90 9.85
C PHE A 29 7.98 6.08 10.93
N GLU A 30 7.22 7.17 10.87
CA GLU A 30 6.04 7.38 11.72
C GLU A 30 4.81 6.75 11.07
N GLN A 31 4.41 5.58 11.56
CA GLN A 31 3.29 4.81 11.02
C GLN A 31 2.03 5.06 11.84
N GLU A 32 1.13 5.90 11.33
CA GLU A 32 -0.23 6.01 11.86
C GLU A 32 -1.10 4.82 11.41
N LYS A 33 -1.93 4.29 12.30
CA LYS A 33 -2.83 3.18 11.96
C LYS A 33 -4.10 3.73 11.30
N ILE A 34 -4.07 3.85 9.97
CA ILE A 34 -5.24 4.34 9.20
C ILE A 34 -6.32 3.25 9.06
N SER A 35 -5.89 1.99 8.95
CA SER A 35 -6.77 0.83 8.78
C SER A 35 -6.04 -0.44 9.17
N ASP A 36 -6.73 -1.42 9.73
CA ASP A 36 -6.14 -2.74 10.03
C ASP A 36 -6.07 -3.65 8.79
N LYS A 37 -6.62 -3.23 7.64
CA LYS A 37 -6.73 -4.04 6.43
C LYS A 37 -5.89 -3.50 5.28
N CYS A 38 -5.31 -4.43 4.52
CA CYS A 38 -4.55 -4.16 3.31
C CYS A 38 -5.48 -3.66 2.20
N VAL A 39 -5.06 -2.58 1.54
CA VAL A 39 -5.81 -1.94 0.44
C VAL A 39 -6.05 -2.87 -0.76
N CYS A 40 -5.23 -3.89 -0.94
CA CYS A 40 -5.31 -4.80 -2.08
C CYS A 40 -6.09 -6.08 -1.78
N CYS A 41 -5.74 -6.77 -0.69
CA CYS A 41 -6.24 -8.12 -0.40
C CYS A 41 -7.18 -8.19 0.81
N GLY A 42 -7.33 -7.10 1.57
CA GLY A 42 -8.18 -7.06 2.77
C GLY A 42 -7.64 -7.83 3.99
N LYS A 43 -6.47 -8.48 3.87
CA LYS A 43 -5.76 -9.13 4.99
C LYS A 43 -5.19 -8.10 5.96
N GLU A 44 -4.73 -8.56 7.12
CA GLU A 44 -4.13 -7.69 8.13
C GLU A 44 -2.94 -6.90 7.54
N ALA A 45 -2.98 -5.58 7.70
CA ALA A 45 -1.92 -4.70 7.22
C ALA A 45 -0.88 -4.45 8.30
N LYS A 46 0.40 -4.55 7.90
CA LYS A 46 1.55 -4.42 8.79
C LYS A 46 2.26 -3.08 8.64
N HIS A 47 2.13 -2.45 7.48
CA HIS A 47 2.87 -1.23 7.15
C HIS A 47 1.96 -0.19 6.50
N MET A 48 2.12 1.07 6.91
CA MET A 48 1.61 2.19 6.11
C MET A 48 2.55 2.41 4.93
N VAL A 49 2.01 2.57 3.72
CA VAL A 49 2.79 2.88 2.52
C VAL A 49 2.19 4.07 1.79
N TYR A 50 3.05 4.92 1.26
CA TYR A 50 2.66 5.94 0.29
C TYR A 50 2.58 5.34 -1.12
N TRP A 51 1.39 5.36 -1.68
CA TRP A 51 1.12 4.95 -3.05
C TRP A 51 1.11 6.16 -3.98
N GLY A 52 1.66 6.01 -5.17
CA GLY A 52 1.63 7.05 -6.19
C GLY A 52 1.54 6.45 -7.59
N ARG A 53 0.81 7.11 -8.50
CA ARG A 53 0.87 6.82 -9.93
C ARG A 53 2.04 7.60 -10.53
N ALA A 54 2.90 6.94 -11.26
CA ALA A 54 3.91 7.57 -12.10
C ALA A 54 3.43 7.49 -13.55
N TYR A 55 3.52 8.62 -14.27
CA TYR A 55 3.21 8.73 -15.69
C TYR A 55 4.24 7.96 -16.54
#